data_AF-A0A511FE68-F1
#
_entry.id   AF-A0A511FE68-F1
#
_cell.length_a   1.000
_cell.length_b   1.000
_cell.length_c   1.000
_cell.angle_alpha   90.00
_cell.angle_beta   90.00
_cell.angle_gamma   90.00
#
_symmetry.space_group_name_H-M   'P 1'
#
loop_
_entity.id
_entity.type
_entity.pdbx_description
1 polymer ?
#
loop_
_entity_poly.entity_id
_entity_poly.type
_entity_poly.pdbx_seq_one_letter_code
_entity_poly.pdbx_strand_id
1 'polypeptide(L)' 'MGHTHARWSELSTSRKVGTVVVGLAQVTLTAVAYRDLARRPAEEVNGPKVAWGLAILVNWVGPITYLAKGRRTT' A
#
# COMPACT_ATOMS: atom_id res chain seq x y z
N MET A 1 -12.87 9.71 32.52
CA MET A 1 -11.58 8.99 32.38
C MET A 1 -10.96 9.42 31.07
N GLY A 2 -9.89 10.21 31.10
CA GLY A 2 -9.26 10.73 29.88
C GLY A 2 -8.51 9.63 29.14
N HIS A 3 -8.74 9.47 27.84
CA HIS A 3 -7.91 8.61 27.00
C HIS A 3 -6.57 9.30 26.79
N THR A 4 -5.56 8.94 27.59
CA THR A 4 -4.20 9.44 27.38
C THR A 4 -3.64 8.80 26.12
N HIS A 5 -3.41 9.59 25.07
CA HIS A 5 -2.74 9.12 23.87
C HIS A 5 -1.29 8.75 24.23
N ALA A 6 -0.94 7.47 24.07
CA ALA A 6 0.42 7.00 24.36
C ALA A 6 1.43 7.72 23.46
N ARG A 7 2.43 8.36 24.06
CA ARG A 7 3.48 9.06 23.31
C ARG A 7 4.43 8.04 22.70
N TRP A 8 5.00 8.35 21.53
CA TRP A 8 5.96 7.45 20.87
C TRP A 8 7.09 7.00 21.81
N SER A 9 7.62 7.89 22.65
CA SER A 9 8.68 7.58 23.63
C SER A 9 8.27 6.49 24.62
N GLU A 10 6.99 6.41 24.98
CA GLU A 10 6.43 5.47 25.96
C GLU A 10 6.13 4.08 25.37
N LEU A 11 6.19 3.93 24.05
CA LEU A 11 6.01 2.63 23.40
C LEU A 11 7.20 1.71 23.69
N SER A 12 6.91 0.43 23.95
CA SER A 12 7.93 -0.61 24.01
C SER A 12 8.68 -0.72 22.68
N THR A 13 9.94 -1.17 22.73
CA THR A 13 10.79 -1.32 21.54
C THR A 13 10.11 -2.16 20.46
N SER A 14 9.49 -3.29 20.83
CA SER A 14 8.78 -4.15 19.88
C SER A 14 7.62 -3.44 19.18
N ARG A 15 6.92 -2.55 19.90
CA ARG A 15 5.78 -1.79 19.34
C ARG A 15 6.26 -0.70 18.38
N LYS A 16 7.35 0.00 18.71
CA LYS A 16 8.01 0.95 17.81
C LYS A 16 8.48 0.27 16.52
N VAL A 17 9.18 -0.85 16.66
CA VAL A 17 9.67 -1.65 15.52
C VAL A 17 8.50 -2.13 14.66
N GLY A 18 7.45 -2.67 15.27
CA GLY A 18 6.24 -3.10 14.56
C GLY A 18 5.62 -1.98 13.75
N THR A 19 5.46 -0.78 14.32
CA THR A 19 4.92 0.38 13.59
C THR A 19 5.80 0.77 12.41
N VAL A 20 7.13 0.79 12.57
CA VAL A 20 8.06 1.12 11.48
C VAL A 20 7.97 0.08 10.36
N VAL A 21 7.96 -1.21 10.70
CA VAL A 21 7.87 -2.31 9.74
C VAL A 21 6.58 -2.23 8.93
N VAL A 22 5.44 -2.02 9.60
CA VAL A 22 4.14 -1.87 8.93
C VAL A 22 4.12 -0.65 8.00
N GLY A 23 4.68 0.48 8.45
CA GLY A 23 4.79 1.67 7.61
C GLY A 23 5.65 1.45 6.36
N LEU A 24 6.82 0.83 6.52
CA LEU A 24 7.71 0.49 5.40
C LEU A 24 7.05 -0.50 4.43
N ALA A 25 6.33 -1.49 4.95
CA ALA A 25 5.59 -2.43 4.12
C ALA A 25 4.52 -1.71 3.27
N GLN A 26 3.79 -0.76 3.85
CA GLN A 26 2.77 0.01 3.13
C GLN A 26 3.38 0.86 2.01
N VAL A 27 4.45 1.60 2.33
CA VAL A 27 5.14 2.47 1.36
C VAL A 27 5.72 1.63 0.22
N THR A 28 6.39 0.52 0.55
CA THR A 28 6.99 -0.38 -0.45
C THR A 28 5.92 -0.98 -1.35
N LEU A 29 4.83 -1.49 -0.77
CA LEU A 29 3.72 -2.07 -1.50
C LEU A 29 3.08 -1.06 -2.49
N THR A 30 2.85 0.17 -2.01
CA THR A 30 2.26 1.24 -2.83
C THR A 30 3.21 1.65 -3.96
N ALA A 31 4.50 1.79 -3.67
CA ALA A 31 5.51 2.12 -4.67
C ALA A 31 5.64 1.02 -5.74
N VAL A 32 5.61 -0.25 -5.35
CA VAL A 32 5.61 -1.39 -6.28
C VAL A 32 4.36 -1.38 -7.15
N ALA A 33 3.18 -1.15 -6.59
CA ALA A 33 1.93 -1.07 -7.35
C ALA A 33 1.97 0.05 -8.41
N TYR A 34 2.37 1.27 -8.03
CA TYR A 34 2.50 2.36 -9.01
C TYR A 34 3.58 2.12 -10.05
N ARG A 35 4.73 1.54 -9.65
CA ARG A 35 5.81 1.20 -10.58
C ARG A 35 5.36 0.15 -11.59
N ASP A 36 4.64 -0.87 -11.16
CA ASP A 36 4.07 -1.92 -12.03
C ASP A 36 3.04 -1.29 -12.99
N LEU A 37 2.12 -0.45 -12.49
CA LEU A 37 1.12 0.25 -13.31
C LEU A 37 1.72 1.20 -14.35
N ALA A 38 2.76 1.94 -13.97
CA ALA A 38 3.46 2.85 -14.87
C ALA A 38 4.16 2.11 -16.01
N ARG A 39 4.80 0.97 -15.70
CA ARG A 39 5.64 0.23 -16.66
C ARG A 39 4.85 -0.72 -17.56
N ARG A 40 3.74 -1.29 -17.09
CA ARG A 40 2.96 -2.25 -17.88
C ARG A 40 2.29 -1.59 -19.09
N PRO A 41 2.27 -2.22 -20.28
CA PRO A 41 1.39 -1.82 -21.38
C PRO A 41 -0.08 -1.79 -20.94
N ALA A 42 -0.90 -0.93 -21.54
CA ALA A 42 -2.33 -0.84 -21.19
C ALA A 42 -3.08 -2.15 -21.48
N GLU A 43 -2.63 -2.90 -22.49
CA GLU A 43 -3.14 -4.22 -22.88
C GLU A 43 -2.93 -5.29 -21.81
N GLU A 44 -2.02 -5.09 -20.86
CA GLU A 44 -1.75 -6.00 -19.75
C GLU A 44 -2.45 -5.58 -18.45
N VAL A 45 -3.17 -4.46 -18.46
CA VAL A 45 -3.91 -3.94 -17.31
C VAL A 45 -5.40 -4.22 -17.49
N ASN A 46 -6.03 -4.78 -16.47
CA ASN A 46 -7.46 -5.10 -16.49
C ASN A 46 -8.28 -3.83 -16.27
N GLY A 47 -8.57 -3.10 -17.34
CA GLY A 47 -9.35 -1.86 -17.31
C GLY A 47 -8.47 -0.59 -17.36
N PRO A 48 -9.07 0.60 -17.16
CA PRO A 48 -8.35 1.87 -17.32
C PRO A 48 -7.24 2.05 -16.28
N LYS A 49 -6.04 2.44 -16.73
CA LYS A 49 -4.90 2.72 -15.84
C LYS A 49 -5.21 3.80 -14.81
N VAL A 50 -5.95 4.83 -15.19
CA VAL A 50 -6.32 5.93 -14.28
C VAL A 50 -7.19 5.41 -13.12
N ALA A 51 -8.14 4.51 -13.41
CA ALA A 51 -8.97 3.91 -12.37
C ALA A 51 -8.12 3.13 -11.36
N TRP A 52 -7.13 2.37 -11.84
CA TRP A 52 -6.18 1.68 -10.95
C TRP A 52 -5.28 2.65 -10.19
N GLY A 53 -4.84 3.74 -10.82
CA GLY A 53 -4.06 4.79 -10.16
C GLY A 53 -4.81 5.41 -8.97
N LEU A 54 -6.12 5.61 -9.10
CA LEU A 54 -6.99 6.06 -8.01
C LEU A 54 -7.26 4.94 -6.99
N ALA A 55 -7.49 3.71 -7.45
CA ALA A 55 -7.74 2.58 -6.57
C ALA A 55 -6.56 2.33 -5.62
N ILE A 56 -5.31 2.44 -6.10
CA ILE A 56 -4.09 2.27 -5.29
C ILE A 56 -4.01 3.26 -4.12
N LEU A 57 -4.68 4.42 -4.20
CA LEU A 57 -4.73 5.38 -3.08
C LEU A 57 -5.56 4.87 -1.89
N VAL A 58 -6.36 3.82 -2.08
CA VAL A 58 -7.20 3.22 -1.03
C VAL A 58 -6.35 2.33 -0.11
N ASN A 59 -5.49 2.98 0.69
CA ASN A 59 -4.71 2.39 1.78
C ASN A 59 -4.13 1.00 1.42
N TRP A 60 -4.33 -0.05 2.21
CA TRP A 60 -3.87 -1.41 1.88
C TRP A 60 -4.66 -2.08 0.75
N VAL A 61 -5.97 -1.80 0.66
CA VAL A 61 -6.87 -2.50 -0.25
C VAL A 61 -6.51 -2.22 -1.71
N GLY A 62 -6.22 -0.97 -2.04
CA GLY A 62 -5.88 -0.52 -3.38
C GLY A 62 -4.69 -1.24 -4.02
N PRO A 63 -3.48 -1.10 -3.45
CA PRO A 63 -2.27 -1.73 -3.96
C PRO A 63 -2.39 -3.25 -4.04
N ILE A 64 -2.97 -3.89 -3.02
CA ILE A 64 -3.16 -5.36 -2.99
C ILE A 64 -4.10 -5.78 -4.13
N THR A 65 -5.24 -5.11 -4.27
CA THR A 65 -6.24 -5.45 -5.30
C THR A 65 -5.67 -5.23 -6.70
N TYR A 66 -4.90 -4.16 -6.91
CA TYR A 66 -4.21 -3.93 -8.17
C TYR A 66 -3.22 -5.05 -8.51
N LEU A 67 -2.32 -5.39 -7.57
CA LEU A 67 -1.30 -6.42 -7.82
C LEU A 67 -1.91 -7.82 -7.97
N ALA A 68 -3.06 -8.09 -7.34
CA ALA A 68 -3.73 -9.39 -7.42
C ALA A 68 -4.66 -9.54 -8.63
N LYS A 69 -5.37 -8.48 -9.03
CA LYS A 69 -6.43 -8.54 -10.06
C LYS A 69 -6.31 -7.49 -11.17
N GLY A 70 -5.61 -6.39 -10.92
CA GLY A 70 -5.48 -5.28 -11.87
C GLY A 70 -4.46 -5.50 -12.99
N ARG A 71 -3.57 -6.48 -12.84
CA ARG A 71 -2.59 -6.87 -13.86
C ARG A 71 -2.87 -8.26 -14.40
N ARG A 72 -2.61 -8.46 -15.69
CA ARG A 72 -2.61 -9.78 -16.32
C ARG A 72 -1.27 -10.45 -16.02
N THR A 73 -1.33 -11.62 -15.39
CA THR A 73 -0.18 -12.52 -15.25
C THR A 73 -0.35 -13.56 -16.33
N THR A 74 0.37 -13.40 -17.44
CA THR A 74 0.56 -14.47 -18.42
C THR A 74 1.31 -15.62 -17.76
#